data_AF-A0A925W885-F1
#
_entry.id   AF-A0A925W885-F1
#
_cell.length_a   1.000
_cell.length_b   1.000
_cell.length_c   1.000
_cell.angle_alpha   90.00
_cell.angle_beta   90.00
_cell.angle_gamma   90.00
#
_symmetry.space_group_name_H-M   'P 1'
#
loop_
_entity.id
_entity.type
_entity.pdbx_description
1 polymer ?
#
loop_
_entity_poly.entity_id
_entity_poly.type
_entity_poly.pdbx_seq_one_letter_code
_entity_poly.pdbx_strand_id
1 'polypeptide(L)'
;MTVTTEQEDLLRSVCAPEGQGREIREPATGDVLGRAPVHTVADLDAAITAARAAQPAWASRGHAERSAVLVRIAERLEAAAEPLARLLAREQGK
;
A
#
# COMPACT_ATOMS: atom_id res chain seq x y z
N MET A 1 7.59 21.57 -5.91
CA MET A 1 6.77 20.81 -6.87
C MET A 1 7.07 19.31 -6.87
N THR A 2 8.15 18.81 -6.26
CA THR A 2 8.52 17.37 -6.24
C THR A 2 7.68 16.50 -5.30
N VAL A 3 7.21 17.10 -4.20
CA VAL A 3 6.56 16.43 -3.08
C VAL A 3 5.17 15.87 -3.43
N THR A 4 4.42 16.57 -4.28
CA THR A 4 3.13 16.11 -4.80
C THR A 4 3.29 14.92 -5.73
N THR A 5 4.36 14.91 -6.55
CA THR A 5 4.68 13.80 -7.46
C THR A 5 4.94 12.50 -6.71
N GLU A 6 5.65 12.54 -5.57
CA GLU A 6 5.91 11.34 -4.77
C GLU A 6 4.64 10.74 -4.15
N GLN A 7 3.70 11.59 -3.68
CA GLN A 7 2.41 11.11 -3.17
C GLN A 7 1.56 10.49 -4.27
N GLU A 8 1.51 11.11 -5.44
CA GLU A 8 0.80 10.58 -6.60
C GLU A 8 1.38 9.24 -7.06
N ASP A 9 2.70 9.08 -7.00
CA ASP A 9 3.37 7.83 -7.34
C ASP A 9 3.04 6.71 -6.33
N LEU A 10 3.02 7.03 -5.02
CA LEU A 10 2.58 6.10 -3.98
C LEU A 10 1.12 5.67 -4.19
N LEU A 11 0.22 6.63 -4.44
CA LEU A 11 -1.18 6.34 -4.73
C LEU A 11 -1.35 5.49 -5.99
N ARG A 12 -0.63 5.83 -7.07
CA ARG A 12 -0.68 5.09 -8.34
C ARG A 12 -0.23 3.64 -8.19
N SER A 13 0.68 3.35 -7.25
CA SER A 13 1.15 1.98 -7.00
C SER A 13 0.08 1.04 -6.42
N VAL A 14 -0.99 1.59 -5.83
CA VAL A 14 -2.06 0.81 -5.16
C VAL A 14 -3.46 1.09 -5.69
N CYS A 15 -3.66 2.16 -6.46
CA CYS A 15 -4.98 2.55 -6.97
C CYS A 15 -5.42 1.70 -8.16
N ALA A 16 -6.73 1.41 -8.20
CA ALA A 16 -7.38 0.87 -9.39
C ALA A 16 -7.47 1.94 -10.50
N PRO A 17 -7.54 1.53 -11.78
CA PRO A 17 -7.77 2.43 -12.90
C PRO A 17 -9.07 3.24 -12.74
N GLU A 18 -9.17 4.34 -13.48
CA GLU A 18 -10.39 5.14 -13.53
C GLU A 18 -11.59 4.31 -14.00
N GLY A 19 -12.75 4.53 -13.38
CA GLY A 19 -13.96 3.75 -13.62
C GLY A 19 -13.99 2.38 -12.95
N GLN A 20 -12.94 1.99 -12.21
CA GLN A 20 -12.88 0.73 -11.45
C GLN A 20 -12.68 0.97 -9.95
N GLY A 21 -13.06 -0.01 -9.14
CA GLY A 21 -12.87 0.05 -7.68
C GLY A 21 -13.81 1.04 -6.97
N ARG A 22 -13.57 1.21 -5.68
CA ARG A 22 -14.34 2.09 -4.80
C ARG A 22 -13.60 3.40 -4.58
N GLU A 23 -14.29 4.52 -4.75
CA GLU A 23 -13.73 5.85 -4.51
C GLU A 23 -13.37 6.04 -3.03
N ILE A 24 -12.17 6.54 -2.81
CA ILE A 24 -11.71 7.09 -1.53
C ILE A 24 -11.75 8.60 -1.69
N ARG A 25 -12.49 9.28 -0.83
CA ARG A 25 -12.70 10.73 -0.89
C ARG A 25 -11.94 11.42 0.23
N GLU A 26 -11.36 12.56 -0.07
CA GLU A 26 -10.74 13.44 0.92
C GLU A 26 -11.83 14.12 1.76
N PRO A 27 -11.91 13.89 3.08
CA PRO A 27 -13.01 14.44 3.89
C PRO A 27 -13.06 15.97 3.92
N ALA A 28 -11.90 16.63 3.77
CA ALA A 28 -11.79 18.09 3.82
C ALA A 28 -12.37 18.79 2.57
N THR A 29 -12.30 18.17 1.40
CA THR A 29 -12.71 18.78 0.13
C THR A 29 -13.88 18.06 -0.54
N GLY A 30 -14.07 16.77 -0.25
CA GLY A 30 -15.02 15.88 -0.94
C GLY A 30 -14.49 15.29 -2.26
N ASP A 31 -13.29 15.70 -2.70
CA ASP A 31 -12.69 15.24 -3.94
C ASP A 31 -12.24 13.77 -3.86
N VAL A 32 -12.13 13.12 -5.02
CA VAL A 32 -11.62 11.74 -5.10
C VAL A 32 -10.10 11.76 -4.93
N LEU A 33 -9.62 11.17 -3.84
CA LEU A 33 -8.19 11.01 -3.53
C LEU A 33 -7.59 9.82 -4.29
N GLY A 34 -8.36 8.75 -4.49
CA GLY A 34 -7.92 7.52 -5.17
C GLY A 34 -9.05 6.49 -5.28
N ARG A 35 -8.74 5.32 -5.85
CA ARG A 35 -9.70 4.22 -6.02
C ARG A 35 -9.13 2.93 -5.44
N ALA A 36 -9.77 2.41 -4.40
CA ALA A 36 -9.40 1.11 -3.84
C ALA A 36 -9.94 0.00 -4.75
N PRO A 37 -9.11 -0.95 -5.22
CA PRO A 37 -9.60 -2.10 -5.98
C PRO A 37 -10.62 -2.90 -5.18
N VAL A 38 -11.66 -3.39 -5.86
CA VAL A 38 -12.67 -4.28 -5.27
C VAL A 38 -12.36 -5.68 -5.79
N HIS A 39 -11.81 -6.51 -4.91
CA HIS A 39 -11.39 -7.86 -5.24
C HIS A 39 -12.56 -8.85 -5.15
N THR A 40 -12.52 -9.86 -6.01
CA THR A 40 -13.46 -10.99 -6.03
C THR A 40 -13.06 -12.07 -5.03
N VAL A 41 -13.94 -13.04 -4.79
CA VAL A 41 -13.61 -14.24 -4.00
C VAL A 41 -12.47 -15.03 -4.66
N ALA A 42 -12.43 -15.09 -6.00
CA ALA A 42 -11.36 -15.76 -6.72
C ALA A 42 -9.99 -15.09 -6.51
N ASP A 43 -9.95 -13.75 -6.46
CA ASP A 43 -8.72 -13.00 -6.15
C ASP A 43 -8.23 -13.30 -4.73
N LEU A 44 -9.16 -13.40 -3.78
CA LEU A 44 -8.85 -13.77 -2.40
C LEU A 44 -8.28 -15.19 -2.32
N ASP A 45 -8.91 -16.16 -2.98
CA ASP A 45 -8.44 -17.55 -3.00
C ASP A 45 -7.05 -17.67 -3.64
N ALA A 46 -6.79 -16.91 -4.72
CA ALA A 46 -5.49 -16.83 -5.36
C ALA A 46 -4.43 -16.24 -4.40
N ALA A 47 -4.74 -15.16 -3.70
CA ALA A 47 -3.85 -14.55 -2.71
C ALA A 47 -3.52 -15.50 -1.55
N ILE A 48 -4.52 -16.23 -1.04
CA ILE A 48 -4.33 -17.24 0.01
C ILE A 48 -3.45 -18.38 -0.50
N THR A 49 -3.69 -18.86 -1.72
CA THR A 49 -2.90 -19.92 -2.34
C THR A 49 -1.43 -19.50 -2.48
N ALA A 50 -1.16 -18.30 -2.98
CA ALA A 50 0.19 -17.75 -3.10
C ALA A 50 0.87 -17.60 -1.73
N ALA A 51 0.15 -17.07 -0.73
CA ALA A 51 0.68 -16.92 0.63
C ALA A 51 1.04 -18.28 1.26
N ARG A 52 0.18 -19.29 1.11
CA ARG A 52 0.44 -20.66 1.58
C ARG A 52 1.65 -21.29 0.89
N ALA A 53 1.80 -21.08 -0.41
CA ALA A 53 2.94 -21.58 -1.17
C ALA A 53 4.27 -20.92 -0.74
N ALA A 54 4.26 -19.62 -0.42
CA ALA A 54 5.44 -18.89 0.03
C ALA A 54 5.83 -19.18 1.50
N GLN A 55 4.86 -19.58 2.33
CA GLN A 55 5.05 -19.70 3.79
C GLN A 55 6.18 -20.65 4.21
N PRO A 56 6.37 -21.86 3.61
CA PRO A 56 7.45 -22.75 4.02
C PRO A 56 8.84 -22.14 3.85
N ALA A 57 9.09 -21.48 2.72
CA ALA A 57 10.37 -20.81 2.44
C ALA A 57 10.58 -19.57 3.33
N TRP A 58 9.51 -18.91 3.77
CA TRP A 58 9.60 -17.85 4.76
C TRP A 58 9.90 -18.38 6.17
N ALA A 59 9.23 -19.48 6.56
CA ALA A 59 9.38 -20.11 7.86
C ALA A 59 10.78 -20.71 8.06
N SER A 60 11.42 -21.20 7.00
CA SER A 60 12.77 -21.74 7.05
C SER A 60 13.87 -20.68 7.24
N ARG A 61 13.55 -19.39 7.11
CA ARG A 61 14.54 -18.32 7.30
C ARG A 61 14.99 -18.22 8.75
N GLY A 62 16.24 -17.80 8.97
CA GLY A 62 16.77 -17.51 10.29
C GLY A 62 16.26 -16.18 10.87
N HIS A 63 16.55 -15.93 12.15
CA HIS A 63 16.25 -14.64 12.79
C HIS A 63 16.86 -13.46 12.02
N ALA A 64 18.17 -13.52 11.73
CA ALA A 64 18.90 -12.44 11.06
C ALA A 64 18.31 -12.10 9.68
N GLU A 65 17.92 -13.08 8.89
CA GLU A 65 17.35 -12.87 7.56
C GLU A 65 15.98 -12.20 7.60
N ARG A 66 15.12 -12.61 8.56
CA ARG A 66 13.83 -11.94 8.77
C ARG A 66 14.01 -10.51 9.27
N SER A 67 14.94 -10.29 10.20
CA SER A 67 15.27 -8.95 10.69
C SER A 67 15.75 -8.05 9.56
N ALA A 68 16.64 -8.53 8.68
CA ALA A 68 17.12 -7.77 7.53
C ALA A 68 15.99 -7.37 6.55
N VAL A 69 14.98 -8.24 6.36
CA VAL A 69 13.80 -7.90 5.55
C VAL A 69 12.98 -6.78 6.21
N LEU A 70 12.75 -6.86 7.52
CA LEU A 70 12.01 -5.83 8.26
C LEU A 70 12.73 -4.49 8.30
N VAL A 71 14.06 -4.49 8.49
CA VAL A 71 14.89 -3.28 8.44
C VAL A 71 14.78 -2.60 7.08
N ARG A 72 14.88 -3.36 5.98
CA ARG A 72 14.71 -2.80 4.63
C ARG A 72 13.30 -2.26 4.38
N ILE A 73 12.27 -2.82 5.01
CA ILE A 73 10.92 -2.25 4.96
C ILE A 73 10.90 -0.93 5.72
N ALA A 74 11.48 -0.88 6.93
CA ALA A 74 11.57 0.33 7.74
C ALA A 74 12.32 1.46 7.00
N GLU A 75 13.48 1.17 6.40
CA GLU A 75 14.24 2.14 5.59
C GLU A 75 13.40 2.76 4.46
N ARG A 76 12.60 1.94 3.78
CA ARG A 76 11.69 2.43 2.73
C ARG A 76 10.53 3.25 3.27
N LEU A 77 10.00 2.89 4.43
CA LEU A 77 8.95 3.65 5.11
C LEU A 77 9.49 5.01 5.59
N GLU A 78 10.69 5.04 6.17
CA GLU A 78 11.36 6.26 6.61
C GLU A 78 11.66 7.19 5.43
N ALA A 79 12.19 6.65 4.33
CA ALA A 79 12.44 7.42 3.11
C ALA A 79 11.15 8.03 2.52
N ALA A 80 10.00 7.37 2.70
CA ALA A 80 8.70 7.84 2.24
C ALA A 80 7.83 8.45 3.36
N ALA A 81 8.40 8.75 4.53
CA ALA A 81 7.61 9.10 5.72
C ALA A 81 6.74 10.34 5.51
N GLU A 82 7.33 11.40 4.97
CA GLU A 82 6.67 12.67 4.73
C GLU A 82 5.51 12.59 3.69
N PRO A 83 5.69 11.98 2.50
CA PRO A 83 4.56 11.77 1.59
C PRO A 83 3.50 10.80 2.13
N LEU A 84 3.88 9.76 2.88
CA LEU A 84 2.92 8.88 3.55
C LEU A 84 2.10 9.63 4.62
N ALA A 85 2.74 10.46 5.43
CA ALA A 85 2.07 11.24 6.48
C ALA A 85 1.00 12.17 5.89
N ARG A 86 1.33 12.92 4.83
CA ARG A 86 0.35 13.78 4.14
C ARG A 86 -0.77 12.97 3.48
N LEU A 87 -0.47 11.80 2.92
CA LEU A 87 -1.50 10.96 2.32
C LEU A 87 -2.50 10.47 3.38
N LEU A 88 -1.99 9.98 4.52
CA LEU A 88 -2.81 9.52 5.64
C LEU A 88 -3.65 10.66 6.24
N ALA A 89 -3.10 11.87 6.34
CA ALA A 89 -3.80 13.07 6.78
C ALA A 89 -4.99 13.39 5.87
N ARG A 90 -4.77 13.43 4.54
CA ARG A 90 -5.82 13.68 3.54
C ARG A 90 -6.88 12.59 3.49
N GLU A 91 -6.50 11.33 3.63
CA GLU A 91 -7.46 10.21 3.65
C GLU A 91 -8.35 10.23 4.91
N GLN A 92 -7.78 10.57 6.07
CA GLN A 92 -8.49 10.52 7.35
C GLN A 92 -9.11 11.87 7.78
N GLY A 93 -8.78 12.97 7.10
CA GLY A 93 -9.23 14.33 7.44
C GLY A 93 -8.55 14.89 8.69
N LYS A 94 -7.26 14.61 8.90
CA LYS A 94 -6.45 15.09 10.04
C LYS A 94 -5.42 16.13 9.60
#